data_AF-A0A452XDS6-F1
#
_entry.id   AF-A0A452XDS6-F1
#
_cell.length_a   1.000
_cell.length_b   1.000
_cell.length_c   1.000
_cell.angle_alpha   90.00
_cell.angle_beta   90.00
_cell.angle_gamma   90.00
#
_symmetry.space_group_name_H-M   'P 1'
#
loop_
_entity.id
_entity.type
_entity.pdbx_description
1 polymer ?
#
loop_
_entity_poly.entity_id
_entity_poly.type
_entity_poly.pdbx_seq_one_letter_code
_entity_poly.pdbx_strand_id
1 'polypeptide(L)'
;MGVKGGLHTTGAKWFMIESQRHSYHLVDPSPWPISGSLGALATTVGGVMYMHSFQGGATLLSLGLIFLLYTMFVWWRDVLRESTLEGHHT
;
A
#
# COMPACT_ATOMS: atom_id res chain seq x y z
N MET A 1 3.66 9.08 52.29
CA MET A 1 2.80 8.09 51.60
C MET A 1 2.74 8.49 50.13
N GLY A 2 3.49 7.85 49.24
CA GLY A 2 2.97 6.73 48.41
C GLY A 2 1.99 7.31 47.38
N VAL A 3 2.37 7.50 46.11
CA VAL A 3 2.29 6.45 45.08
C VAL A 3 3.48 6.55 44.10
N LYS A 4 4.23 5.45 44.00
CA LYS A 4 5.12 5.12 42.89
C LYS A 4 4.29 4.39 41.83
N GLY A 5 4.42 4.73 40.55
CA GLY A 5 3.96 3.89 39.44
C GLY A 5 3.34 4.66 38.28
N GLY A 6 4.06 4.75 37.15
CA GLY A 6 3.52 5.31 35.89
C GLY A 6 4.54 5.90 34.92
N LEU A 7 5.83 5.95 35.27
CA LEU A 7 6.92 6.50 34.46
C LEU A 7 7.48 5.43 33.49
N HIS A 8 6.78 5.09 32.39
CA HIS A 8 7.47 4.36 31.30
C HIS A 8 6.87 4.45 29.88
N THR A 9 5.87 5.31 29.61
CA THR A 9 5.33 5.42 28.23
C THR A 9 5.07 6.85 27.74
N THR A 10 5.06 7.85 28.63
CA THR A 10 4.69 9.22 28.26
C THR A 10 5.83 10.00 27.59
N GLY A 11 7.10 9.74 27.95
CA GLY A 11 8.26 10.48 27.42
C GLY A 11 8.57 10.21 25.94
N ALA A 12 8.34 8.99 25.45
CA ALA A 12 8.62 8.62 24.06
C ALA A 12 7.65 9.31 23.07
N LYS A 13 6.38 9.48 23.45
CA LYS A 13 5.39 10.16 22.61
C LYS A 13 5.72 11.64 22.37
N TRP A 14 6.19 12.35 23.40
CA TRP A 14 6.59 13.76 23.27
C TRP A 14 7.86 13.92 22.43
N PHE A 15 8.81 12.98 22.52
CA PHE A 15 10.04 13.01 21.74
C PHE A 15 9.79 12.78 20.23
N MET A 16 8.82 11.92 19.87
CA MET A 16 8.50 11.63 18.47
C MET A 16 7.83 12.82 17.76
N ILE A 17 6.97 13.57 18.46
CA ILE A 17 6.26 14.75 17.91
C ILE A 17 7.23 15.90 17.60
N GLU A 18 8.29 16.07 18.39
CA GLU A 18 9.31 17.12 18.16
C GLU A 18 10.16 16.88 16.88
N SER A 19 10.25 15.62 16.40
CA SER A 19 11.14 15.26 15.29
C SER A 19 10.57 15.57 13.89
N GLN A 20 9.25 15.64 13.73
CA GLN A 20 8.56 15.88 12.45
C GLN A 20 8.06 17.32 12.38
N ARG A 21 8.83 18.20 11.71
CA ARG A 21 8.53 19.64 11.60
C ARG A 21 7.48 20.00 10.54
N HIS A 22 6.86 19.01 9.88
CA HIS A 22 5.87 19.24 8.84
C HIS A 22 4.66 18.33 9.03
N SER A 23 3.48 18.81 8.61
CA SER A 23 2.22 18.07 8.69
C SER A 23 2.05 17.03 7.58
N TYR A 24 3.05 16.78 6.74
CA TYR A 24 2.99 15.74 5.72
C TYR A 24 3.18 14.35 6.31
N HIS A 25 2.34 13.43 5.85
CA HIS A 25 2.40 12.01 6.17
C HIS A 25 3.52 11.32 5.37
N LEU A 26 4.46 10.70 6.08
CA LEU A 26 5.50 9.86 5.49
C LEU A 26 4.98 8.43 5.40
N VAL A 27 4.55 8.04 4.19
CA VAL A 27 4.03 6.70 3.92
C VAL A 27 5.12 5.66 4.12
N ASP A 28 4.80 4.60 4.85
CA ASP A 28 5.69 3.45 5.00
C ASP A 28 5.91 2.72 3.66
N PRO A 29 7.08 2.11 3.44
CA PRO A 29 7.37 1.41 2.20
C PRO A 29 6.37 0.25 1.98
N SER A 30 5.63 0.30 0.86
CA SER A 30 4.64 -0.73 0.50
C SER A 30 5.05 -1.54 -0.74
N PRO A 31 4.67 -2.83 -0.83
CA PRO A 31 4.97 -3.68 -1.99
C PRO A 31 3.98 -3.50 -3.17
N TRP A 32 2.97 -2.64 -3.01
CA TRP A 32 1.92 -2.42 -4.02
C TRP A 32 2.42 -1.80 -5.33
N PRO A 33 3.41 -0.88 -5.34
CA PRO A 33 3.95 -0.34 -6.59
C PRO A 33 4.60 -1.40 -7.48
N ILE A 34 5.37 -2.33 -6.91
CA ILE A 34 6.06 -3.37 -7.68
C ILE A 34 5.10 -4.48 -8.13
N SER A 35 4.13 -4.85 -7.31
CA SER A 35 3.08 -5.78 -7.75
C SER A 35 2.22 -5.16 -8.86
N GLY A 36 1.90 -3.88 -8.78
CA GLY A 36 1.14 -3.18 -9.81
C GLY A 36 1.86 -3.14 -11.15
N SER A 37 3.17 -2.89 -11.15
CA SER A 37 3.97 -2.87 -12.38
C SER A 37 4.08 -4.26 -13.02
N LEU A 38 4.21 -5.33 -12.23
CA LEU A 38 4.17 -6.71 -12.73
C LEU A 38 2.80 -7.07 -13.33
N GLY A 39 1.71 -6.64 -12.69
CA GLY A 39 0.35 -6.81 -13.23
C GLY A 39 0.13 -6.07 -14.55
N ALA A 40 0.65 -4.84 -14.66
CA ALA A 40 0.57 -4.05 -15.89
C ALA A 40 1.38 -4.68 -17.02
N LEU A 41 2.57 -5.22 -16.73
CA LEU A 41 3.38 -5.96 -17.69
C LEU A 41 2.64 -7.21 -18.19
N ALA A 42 2.13 -8.04 -17.28
CA ALA A 42 1.38 -9.25 -17.64
C ALA A 42 0.14 -8.93 -18.50
N THR A 43 -0.58 -7.85 -18.16
CA THR A 43 -1.74 -7.37 -18.94
C THR A 43 -1.33 -6.93 -20.35
N THR A 44 -0.23 -6.18 -20.47
CA THR A 44 0.25 -5.67 -21.76
C THR A 44 0.73 -6.82 -22.66
N VAL A 45 1.52 -7.75 -22.13
CA VAL A 45 2.00 -8.93 -22.86
C VAL A 45 0.81 -9.81 -23.27
N GLY A 46 -0.10 -10.09 -22.33
CA GLY A 46 -1.33 -10.84 -22.60
C GLY A 46 -2.20 -10.18 -23.68
N GLY A 47 -2.33 -8.85 -23.64
CA GLY A 47 -3.07 -8.07 -24.63
C GLY A 47 -2.48 -8.16 -26.04
N VAL A 48 -1.16 -8.00 -26.17
CA VAL A 48 -0.47 -8.17 -27.46
C VAL A 48 -0.62 -9.60 -27.97
N MET A 49 -0.43 -10.60 -27.12
CA MET A 49 -0.62 -12.02 -27.48
C MET A 49 -2.05 -12.32 -27.92
N TYR A 50 -3.05 -11.74 -27.25
CA TYR A 50 -4.46 -11.87 -27.60
C TYR A 50 -4.77 -11.26 -28.97
N MET A 51 -4.28 -10.04 -29.24
CA MET A 51 -4.50 -9.35 -30.52
C MET A 51 -3.85 -10.07 -31.72
N HIS A 52 -2.76 -10.81 -31.49
CA HIS A 52 -2.04 -11.56 -32.54
C HIS A 52 -2.40 -13.05 -32.58
N SER A 53 -3.50 -13.47 -31.92
CA SER A 53 -4.00 -14.86 -31.91
C SER A 53 -2.98 -15.91 -31.41
N PHE A 54 -2.10 -15.53 -30.49
CA PHE A 54 -1.21 -16.50 -29.83
C PHE A 54 -2.00 -17.39 -28.85
N GLN A 55 -1.65 -18.67 -28.81
CA GLN A 55 -2.20 -19.60 -27.83
C GLN A 55 -1.87 -19.14 -26.41
N GLY A 56 -2.88 -19.07 -25.54
CA GLY A 56 -2.74 -18.60 -24.16
C GLY A 56 -2.81 -17.07 -23.97
N GLY A 57 -2.93 -16.27 -25.03
CA GLY A 57 -3.04 -14.80 -24.92
C GLY A 57 -4.25 -14.34 -24.10
N ALA A 58 -5.42 -14.93 -24.32
CA ALA A 58 -6.63 -14.64 -23.54
C ALA A 58 -6.47 -14.97 -22.04
N THR A 59 -5.81 -16.09 -21.73
CA THR A 59 -5.54 -16.52 -20.36
C THR A 59 -4.58 -15.55 -19.66
N LEU A 60 -3.47 -15.20 -20.31
CA LEU A 60 -2.48 -14.27 -19.75
C LEU A 60 -3.08 -12.87 -19.55
N LEU A 61 -3.87 -12.39 -20.50
CA LEU A 61 -4.58 -11.11 -20.39
C LEU A 61 -5.55 -11.11 -19.19
N SER A 62 -6.35 -12.16 -19.05
CA SER A 62 -7.33 -12.29 -17.96
C SER A 62 -6.64 -12.38 -16.59
N LEU A 63 -5.56 -13.16 -16.49
CA LEU A 63 -4.76 -13.27 -15.27
C LEU A 63 -4.08 -11.94 -14.91
N GLY A 64 -3.50 -11.25 -15.90
CA GLY A 64 -2.88 -9.95 -15.71
C GLY A 64 -3.89 -8.92 -15.19
N LEU A 65 -5.10 -8.88 -15.77
CA LEU A 65 -6.17 -7.99 -15.34
C LEU A 65 -6.65 -8.29 -13.92
N ILE A 66 -6.88 -9.57 -13.59
CA ILE A 66 -7.29 -9.97 -12.22
C ILE A 66 -6.20 -9.58 -11.21
N PHE A 67 -4.93 -9.81 -11.53
CA PHE A 67 -3.81 -9.47 -10.65
C PHE A 67 -3.66 -7.95 -10.46
N LEU A 68 -3.85 -7.17 -11.53
CA LEU A 68 -3.85 -5.71 -11.46
C LEU A 68 -4.99 -5.20 -10.57
N LEU A 69 -6.23 -5.67 -10.80
CA LEU A 69 -7.40 -5.30 -10.00
C LEU A 69 -7.24 -5.68 -8.52
N TYR A 70 -6.68 -6.86 -8.25
CA TYR A 70 -6.35 -7.29 -6.89
C TYR A 70 -5.36 -6.34 -6.23
N THR A 71 -4.29 -5.97 -6.94
CA THR A 71 -3.29 -5.03 -6.42
C THR A 71 -3.91 -3.67 -6.11
N MET A 72 -4.75 -3.14 -7.00
CA MET A 72 -5.46 -1.88 -6.77
C MET A 72 -6.38 -1.96 -5.55
N PHE A 73 -7.14 -3.04 -5.40
CA PHE A 73 -8.03 -3.25 -4.25
C PHE A 73 -7.27 -3.27 -2.93
N VAL A 74 -6.16 -4.02 -2.87
CA VAL A 74 -5.38 -4.14 -1.63
C VAL A 74 -4.65 -2.82 -1.32
N TRP A 75 -4.16 -2.12 -2.34
CA TRP A 75 -3.55 -0.81 -2.16
C TRP A 75 -4.55 0.19 -1.60
N TRP A 76 -5.74 0.32 -2.20
CA TRP A 76 -6.76 1.22 -1.67
C TRP A 76 -7.23 0.86 -0.27
N ARG A 77 -7.33 -0.44 0.06
CA ARG A 77 -7.60 -0.88 1.43
C ARG A 77 -6.55 -0.35 2.41
N ASP A 78 -5.28 -0.38 2.04
CA ASP A 78 -4.19 0.08 2.90
C ASP A 78 -4.23 1.61 3.08
N VAL A 79 -4.52 2.37 2.01
CA VAL A 79 -4.78 3.83 2.11
C VAL A 79 -5.98 4.13 3.02
N LEU A 80 -7.05 3.34 2.95
CA LEU A 80 -8.22 3.50 3.83
C LEU A 80 -7.88 3.20 5.30
N ARG A 81 -7.02 2.22 5.57
CA ARG A 81 -6.55 1.92 6.93
C ARG A 81 -5.71 3.05 7.50
N GLU A 82 -4.73 3.51 6.73
CA GLU A 82 -3.81 4.59 7.14
C GLU A 82 -4.56 5.91 7.37
N SER A 83 -5.53 6.23 6.52
CA SER A 83 -6.37 7.42 6.68
C SER A 83 -7.37 7.35 7.84
N THR A 84 -8.04 6.21 8.04
CA THR A 84 -9.16 6.10 9.01
C THR A 84 -8.70 5.72 10.41
N LEU A 85 -7.65 4.89 10.53
CA LEU A 85 -7.23 4.31 11.81
C LEU A 85 -6.00 5.00 12.40
N GLU A 86 -5.12 5.56 11.56
CA GLU A 86 -3.88 6.21 12.00
C GLU A 86 -3.98 7.75 12.01
N GLY A 87 -5.04 8.31 11.42
CA GLY A 87 -5.41 9.72 11.57
C GLY A 87 -4.45 10.69 10.88
N HIS A 88 -3.71 10.23 9.87
CA HIS A 88 -2.71 11.02 9.15
C HIS A 88 -3.27 11.97 8.10
N HIS A 89 -4.59 12.01 7.93
CA HIS A 89 -5.29 12.88 7.00
C HIS A 89 -5.98 13.99 7.80
N THR A 90 -5.36 15.17 7.84
CA THR A 90 -5.98 16.43 8.29
C THR A 90 -7.14 16.83 7.39
#